data_AF-A0AAT9HLD4-F1
#
_entry.id   AF-A0AAT9HLD4-F1
#
_cell.length_a   1.000
_cell.length_b   1.000
_cell.length_c   1.000
_cell.angle_alpha   90.00
_cell.angle_beta   90.00
_cell.angle_gamma   90.00
#
_symmetry.space_group_name_H-M   'P 1'
#
loop_
_entity.id
_entity.type
_entity.pdbx_description
1 polymer ?
#
loop_
_entity_poly.entity_id
_entity_poly.type
_entity_poly.pdbx_seq_one_letter_code
_entity_poly.pdbx_strand_id
1 'polypeptide(L)'
;MINTGSGRGGNAAGAGSITRREDHLRCPHHPAFGPAVALLRKLDAAALDHPGGTLLAHLIRVRERLAAWGARPALQLAGLCHAFYGTDGFPTGLLPIDRRSELAAVIGAEAEELVYVYAGCDRDASYPSLAQVDARFRDRFTGRVFTPAVGSDRTVPN
;
A
#
# COMPACT_ATOMS: atom_id res chain seq x y z
N MET A 1 -20.37 -69.70 -41.12
CA MET A 1 -19.89 -69.48 -39.75
C MET A 1 -20.46 -68.17 -39.26
N ILE A 2 -21.12 -68.21 -38.11
CA ILE A 2 -21.92 -67.15 -37.47
C ILE A 2 -21.10 -66.64 -36.29
N ASN A 3 -21.00 -65.31 -36.07
CA ASN A 3 -20.91 -64.57 -34.79
C ASN A 3 -20.62 -63.08 -35.11
N THR A 4 -21.55 -62.11 -35.04
CA THR A 4 -22.09 -61.33 -33.89
C THR A 4 -21.10 -60.67 -32.92
N GLY A 5 -21.31 -59.35 -32.70
CA GLY A 5 -20.69 -58.47 -31.71
C GLY A 5 -20.69 -57.02 -32.23
N SER A 6 -21.76 -56.21 -32.12
CA SER A 6 -22.36 -55.59 -30.92
C SER A 6 -21.35 -54.93 -29.98
N GLY A 7 -21.35 -53.59 -29.99
CA GLY A 7 -20.59 -52.75 -29.07
C GLY A 7 -20.92 -51.27 -29.26
N ARG A 8 -22.03 -50.82 -28.63
CA ARG A 8 -22.30 -49.40 -28.35
C ARG A 8 -21.35 -48.92 -27.25
N GLY A 9 -20.84 -47.71 -27.39
CA GLY A 9 -20.17 -46.98 -26.31
C GLY A 9 -19.97 -45.53 -26.69
N GLY A 10 -20.87 -44.66 -26.21
CA GLY A 10 -20.75 -43.22 -26.33
C GLY A 10 -19.73 -42.64 -25.34
N ASN A 11 -19.19 -41.48 -25.66
CA ASN A 11 -18.77 -40.47 -24.69
C ASN A 11 -18.67 -39.13 -25.43
N ALA A 12 -19.63 -38.23 -25.22
CA ALA A 12 -19.61 -37.19 -24.19
C ALA A 12 -18.68 -36.03 -24.57
N ALA A 13 -19.33 -34.89 -24.83
CA ALA A 13 -18.73 -33.60 -25.09
C ALA A 13 -17.81 -33.19 -23.94
N GLY A 14 -16.56 -32.90 -24.27
CA GLY A 14 -15.62 -32.23 -23.37
C GLY A 14 -16.02 -30.77 -23.19
N ALA A 15 -16.91 -30.51 -22.24
CA ALA A 15 -17.06 -29.18 -21.66
C ALA A 15 -15.79 -28.91 -20.83
N GLY A 16 -14.88 -28.12 -21.41
CA GLY A 16 -13.75 -27.54 -20.68
C GLY A 16 -14.30 -26.61 -19.59
N SER A 17 -14.49 -27.16 -18.39
CA SER A 17 -14.82 -26.39 -17.21
C SER A 17 -13.64 -25.46 -16.91
N ILE A 18 -13.89 -24.16 -17.11
CA ILE A 18 -13.06 -23.07 -16.60
C ILE A 18 -13.03 -23.26 -15.08
N THR A 19 -11.97 -23.88 -14.56
CA THR A 19 -11.69 -23.85 -13.14
C THR A 19 -11.36 -22.40 -12.77
N ARG A 20 -12.37 -21.78 -12.18
CA ARG A 20 -12.35 -20.48 -11.54
C ARG A 20 -11.07 -20.36 -10.69
N ARG A 21 -10.28 -19.32 -10.97
CA ARG A 21 -9.12 -18.91 -10.17
C ARG A 21 -9.55 -18.68 -8.71
N GLU A 22 -9.31 -19.66 -7.85
CA GLU A 22 -9.51 -19.56 -6.40
C GLU A 22 -8.18 -19.33 -5.63
N ASP A 23 -7.14 -18.82 -6.31
CA ASP A 23 -5.85 -18.51 -5.68
C ASP A 23 -5.67 -17.03 -5.29
N HIS A 24 -6.71 -16.18 -5.42
CA HIS A 24 -6.59 -14.73 -5.17
C HIS A 24 -6.84 -14.28 -3.71
N LEU A 25 -7.07 -15.19 -2.76
CA LEU A 25 -7.51 -14.86 -1.40
C LEU A 25 -6.44 -14.96 -0.30
N ARG A 26 -5.16 -15.11 -0.64
CA ARG A 26 -4.06 -15.00 0.32
C ARG A 26 -2.96 -14.10 -0.24
N CYS A 27 -3.17 -12.79 -0.14
CA CYS A 27 -2.06 -11.86 -0.27
C CYS A 27 -1.09 -12.17 0.88
N PRO A 28 0.17 -12.58 0.64
CA PRO A 28 1.11 -12.79 1.72
C PRO A 28 1.27 -11.46 2.46
N HIS A 29 1.17 -11.48 3.79
CA HIS A 29 1.57 -10.34 4.60
C HIS A 29 2.98 -9.94 4.17
N HIS A 30 3.16 -8.72 3.68
CA HIS A 30 4.46 -8.24 3.24
C HIS A 30 5.48 -8.41 4.38
N PRO A 31 6.70 -8.93 4.15
CA PRO A 31 7.64 -9.29 5.22
C PRO A 31 7.98 -8.12 6.15
N ALA A 32 7.96 -6.89 5.64
CA ALA A 32 8.16 -5.67 6.43
C ALA A 32 7.02 -5.29 7.39
N PHE A 33 5.83 -5.92 7.31
CA PHE A 33 4.68 -5.56 8.15
C PHE A 33 4.97 -5.73 9.66
N GLY A 34 5.50 -6.90 10.06
CA GLY A 34 5.86 -7.17 11.44
C GLY A 34 6.91 -6.21 11.99
N PRO A 35 8.07 -6.05 11.31
CA PRO A 35 9.10 -5.06 11.65
C PRO A 35 8.57 -3.63 11.76
N ALA A 36 7.70 -3.19 10.84
CA ALA A 36 7.10 -1.86 10.87
C ALA A 36 6.22 -1.65 12.11
N VAL A 37 5.37 -2.63 12.44
CA VAL A 37 4.54 -2.60 13.66
C VAL A 37 5.40 -2.59 14.92
N ALA A 38 6.49 -3.36 14.94
CA ALA A 38 7.42 -3.38 16.06
C ALA A 38 8.10 -2.01 16.26
N LEU A 39 8.53 -1.36 15.17
CA LEU A 39 9.09 -0.01 15.22
C LEU A 39 8.06 1.02 15.72
N LEU A 40 6.83 0.98 15.23
CA LEU A 40 5.74 1.84 15.69
C LEU A 40 5.49 1.70 17.20
N ARG A 41 5.52 0.46 17.72
CA ARG A 41 5.39 0.21 19.16
C ARG A 41 6.58 0.76 19.94
N LYS A 42 7.81 0.60 19.43
CA LYS A 42 9.03 1.15 20.03
C LYS A 42 9.00 2.68 20.11
N LEU A 43 8.30 3.33 19.19
CA LEU A 43 8.11 4.79 19.15
C LEU A 43 6.79 5.22 19.83
N ASP A 44 6.25 4.39 20.73
CA ASP A 44 5.07 4.66 21.56
C ASP A 44 3.76 4.93 20.81
N ALA A 45 3.67 4.61 19.52
CA ALA A 45 2.42 4.81 18.75
C ALA A 45 1.23 4.01 19.31
N ALA A 46 1.48 2.97 20.10
CA ALA A 46 0.43 2.21 20.79
C ALA A 46 -0.17 2.95 22.00
N ALA A 47 0.51 3.95 22.55
CA ALA A 47 0.08 4.75 23.70
C ALA A 47 -0.33 6.18 23.31
N LEU A 48 -0.03 6.62 22.08
CA LEU A 48 -0.42 7.95 21.59
C LEU A 48 -1.92 7.98 21.24
N ASP A 49 -2.66 8.86 21.92
CA ASP A 49 -4.06 9.13 21.63
C ASP A 49 -4.25 9.66 20.21
N HIS A 50 -5.27 9.14 19.53
CA HIS A 50 -5.61 9.51 18.17
C HIS A 50 -7.12 9.35 17.93
N PRO A 51 -7.75 10.07 16.98
CA PRO A 51 -9.17 9.89 16.69
C PRO A 51 -9.55 8.42 16.47
N GLY A 52 -10.45 7.92 17.31
CA GLY A 52 -10.91 6.53 17.28
C GLY A 52 -9.92 5.51 17.88
N GLY A 53 -9.12 5.91 18.88
CA GLY A 53 -8.29 5.02 19.71
C GLY A 53 -6.85 5.49 19.81
N THR A 54 -5.91 4.61 19.46
CA THR A 54 -4.48 4.92 19.47
C THR A 54 -3.96 5.15 18.05
N LEU A 55 -2.83 5.83 17.92
CA LEU A 55 -2.19 6.05 16.62
C LEU A 55 -1.90 4.72 15.93
N LEU A 56 -1.34 3.73 16.63
CA LEU A 56 -1.09 2.41 16.06
C LEU A 56 -2.37 1.75 15.55
N ALA A 57 -3.46 1.81 16.31
CA ALA A 57 -4.74 1.24 15.88
C ALA A 57 -5.26 1.93 14.61
N HIS A 58 -5.13 3.25 14.52
CA HIS A 58 -5.47 4.00 13.32
C HIS A 58 -4.62 3.56 12.11
N LEU A 59 -3.30 3.47 12.27
CA LEU A 59 -2.37 3.12 11.20
C LEU A 59 -2.63 1.71 10.66
N ILE A 60 -2.94 0.74 11.53
CA ILE A 60 -3.34 -0.62 11.11
C ILE A 60 -4.61 -0.57 10.26
N ARG A 61 -5.66 0.15 10.69
CA ARG A 61 -6.91 0.28 9.92
C ARG A 61 -6.69 0.93 8.54
N VAL A 62 -5.80 1.92 8.44
CA VAL A 62 -5.44 2.55 7.15
C VAL A 62 -4.77 1.53 6.22
N ARG A 63 -3.80 0.77 6.72
CA ARG A 63 -3.13 -0.30 5.96
C ARG A 63 -4.13 -1.35 5.49
N GLU A 64 -5.04 -1.78 6.35
CA GLU A 64 -6.09 -2.77 6.02
C GLU A 64 -7.04 -2.25 4.95
N ARG A 65 -7.43 -0.96 5.02
CA ARG A 65 -8.25 -0.34 3.99
C ARG A 65 -7.54 -0.30 2.63
N LEU A 66 -6.27 0.08 2.60
CA LEU A 66 -5.48 0.05 1.37
C LEU A 66 -5.34 -1.37 0.82
N ALA A 67 -5.14 -2.36 1.68
CA ALA A 67 -5.11 -3.76 1.27
C ALA A 67 -6.46 -4.22 0.69
N ALA A 68 -7.58 -3.82 1.29
CA ALA A 68 -8.92 -4.15 0.80
C ALA A 68 -9.22 -3.52 -0.58
N TRP A 69 -8.60 -2.39 -0.90
CA TRP A 69 -8.65 -1.77 -2.23
C TRP A 69 -7.69 -2.40 -3.24
N GLY A 70 -6.93 -3.43 -2.86
CA GLY A 70 -5.93 -4.06 -3.73
C GLY A 70 -4.70 -3.19 -3.98
N ALA A 71 -4.41 -2.22 -3.11
CA ALA A 71 -3.22 -1.38 -3.24
C ALA A 71 -1.95 -2.23 -3.23
N ARG A 72 -0.94 -1.83 -4.03
CA ARG A 72 0.36 -2.52 -4.04
C ARG A 72 1.03 -2.50 -2.65
N PRO A 73 1.88 -3.50 -2.31
CA PRO A 73 2.42 -3.64 -0.96
C PRO A 73 3.15 -2.41 -0.40
N ALA A 74 3.93 -1.71 -1.24
CA ALA A 74 4.62 -0.49 -0.83
C ALA A 74 3.66 0.61 -0.36
N LEU A 75 2.50 0.77 -1.04
CA LEU A 75 1.49 1.74 -0.65
C LEU A 75 0.79 1.33 0.65
N GLN A 76 0.55 0.03 0.87
CA GLN A 76 0.01 -0.47 2.13
C GLN A 76 0.95 -0.17 3.31
N LEU A 77 2.27 -0.38 3.14
CA LEU A 77 3.28 -0.04 4.15
C LEU A 77 3.39 1.46 4.36
N ALA A 78 3.34 2.25 3.29
CA ALA A 78 3.32 3.71 3.40
C ALA A 78 2.11 4.18 4.23
N GLY A 79 0.93 3.59 4.02
CA GLY A 79 -0.26 3.87 4.84
C GLY A 79 -0.09 3.49 6.32
N LEU A 80 0.58 2.37 6.61
CA LEU A 80 0.92 1.97 7.98
C LEU A 80 1.89 2.95 8.65
N CYS A 81 2.75 3.62 7.87
CA CYS A 81 3.82 4.47 8.39
C CYS A 81 3.62 5.96 8.08
N HIS A 82 2.43 6.38 7.62
CA HIS A 82 2.25 7.73 7.07
C HIS A 82 2.45 8.87 8.09
N ALA A 83 2.35 8.58 9.38
CA ALA A 83 2.52 9.55 10.46
C ALA A 83 3.97 9.74 10.93
N PHE A 84 4.95 9.01 10.35
CA PHE A 84 6.32 9.03 10.85
C PHE A 84 6.96 10.42 10.87
N TYR A 85 6.69 11.26 9.89
CA TYR A 85 7.25 12.62 9.80
C TYR A 85 6.21 13.71 10.10
N GLY A 86 5.13 13.32 10.78
CA GLY A 86 3.95 14.16 10.96
C GLY A 86 3.20 14.39 9.65
N THR A 87 2.17 15.19 9.71
CA THR A 87 1.33 15.53 8.56
C THR A 87 0.93 16.99 8.67
N ASP A 88 0.64 17.65 7.55
CA ASP A 88 0.09 19.01 7.62
C ASP A 88 -1.27 19.01 8.36
N GLY A 89 -1.41 19.88 9.37
CA GLY A 89 -2.48 19.86 10.38
C GLY A 89 -2.26 18.91 11.58
N PHE A 90 -1.26 18.02 11.53
CA PHE A 90 -0.83 17.14 12.63
C PHE A 90 0.71 17.00 12.65
N PRO A 91 1.46 18.07 12.99
CA PRO A 91 2.89 18.16 12.68
C PRO A 91 3.78 17.23 13.51
N THR A 92 3.29 16.70 14.63
CA THR A 92 4.05 15.80 15.50
C THR A 92 4.29 14.45 14.79
N GLY A 93 5.54 14.18 14.45
CA GLY A 93 6.00 12.90 13.89
C GLY A 93 6.58 11.96 14.94
N LEU A 94 6.74 10.70 14.55
CA LEU A 94 7.43 9.66 15.34
C LEU A 94 8.95 9.70 15.16
N LEU A 95 9.43 10.23 14.03
CA LEU A 95 10.84 10.47 13.73
C LEU A 95 11.02 11.86 13.12
N PRO A 96 12.18 12.51 13.37
CA PRO A 96 12.58 13.70 12.63
C PRO A 96 12.94 13.34 11.17
N ILE A 97 12.82 14.33 10.28
CA ILE A 97 12.97 14.17 8.83
C ILE A 97 14.40 13.84 8.37
N ASP A 98 15.40 14.05 9.22
CA ASP A 98 16.80 13.68 8.94
C ASP A 98 17.07 12.18 9.17
N ARG A 99 16.13 11.45 9.80
CA ARG A 99 16.25 10.01 10.11
C ARG A 99 15.50 9.11 9.13
N ARG A 100 15.26 9.58 7.91
CA ARG A 100 14.53 8.84 6.86
C ARG A 100 15.12 7.46 6.54
N SER A 101 16.45 7.36 6.54
CA SER A 101 17.15 6.10 6.26
C SER A 101 16.78 4.99 7.24
N GLU A 102 16.42 5.32 8.48
CA GLU A 102 16.01 4.33 9.47
C GLU A 102 14.66 3.71 9.13
N LEU A 103 13.70 4.54 8.68
CA LEU A 103 12.41 4.03 8.23
C LEU A 103 12.58 3.23 6.93
N ALA A 104 13.36 3.73 5.98
CA ALA A 104 13.63 3.06 4.71
C ALA A 104 14.25 1.67 4.89
N ALA A 105 15.14 1.51 5.88
CA ALA A 105 15.72 0.21 6.22
C ALA A 105 14.68 -0.83 6.69
N VAL A 106 13.54 -0.37 7.22
CA VAL A 106 12.47 -1.25 7.72
C VAL A 106 11.40 -1.52 6.66
N ILE A 107 10.93 -0.49 5.96
CA ILE A 107 9.78 -0.60 5.03
C ILE A 107 10.17 -0.62 3.55
N GLY A 108 11.45 -0.44 3.25
CA GLY A 108 11.97 -0.29 1.89
C GLY A 108 11.88 1.14 1.37
N ALA A 109 12.77 1.47 0.43
CA ALA A 109 12.91 2.82 -0.11
C ALA A 109 11.64 3.35 -0.81
N GLU A 110 10.91 2.50 -1.54
CA GLU A 110 9.68 2.94 -2.22
C GLU A 110 8.60 3.34 -1.21
N ALA A 111 8.36 2.52 -0.19
CA ALA A 111 7.35 2.81 0.81
C ALA A 111 7.73 4.04 1.64
N GLU A 112 9.01 4.20 1.98
CA GLU A 112 9.49 5.38 2.69
C GLU A 112 9.35 6.66 1.86
N GLU A 113 9.65 6.64 0.57
CA GLU A 113 9.45 7.79 -0.30
C GLU A 113 7.98 8.22 -0.37
N LEU A 114 7.04 7.25 -0.38
CA LEU A 114 5.61 7.56 -0.29
C LEU A 114 5.23 8.19 1.06
N VAL A 115 5.81 7.74 2.17
CA VAL A 115 5.63 8.37 3.49
C VAL A 115 6.15 9.80 3.47
N TYR A 116 7.34 10.03 2.91
CA TYR A 116 7.93 11.36 2.75
C TYR A 116 7.04 12.29 1.93
N VAL A 117 6.61 11.87 0.74
CA VAL A 117 5.75 12.68 -0.14
C VAL A 117 4.41 12.98 0.53
N TYR A 118 3.79 12.01 1.21
CA TYR A 118 2.55 12.26 1.95
C TYR A 118 2.77 13.28 3.07
N ALA A 119 3.80 13.08 3.89
CA ALA A 119 4.11 13.94 5.02
C ALA A 119 4.56 15.33 4.59
N GLY A 120 5.22 15.46 3.44
CA GLY A 120 5.73 16.70 2.88
C GLY A 120 4.68 17.54 2.16
N CYS A 121 3.48 17.03 1.95
CA CYS A 121 2.43 17.76 1.26
C CYS A 121 1.98 18.98 2.08
N ASP A 122 2.29 20.18 1.59
CA ASP A 122 1.64 21.41 2.01
C ASP A 122 0.22 21.41 1.42
N ARG A 123 -0.79 21.17 2.26
CA ARG A 123 -2.17 20.95 1.80
C ARG A 123 -2.79 22.25 1.31
N ASP A 124 -2.55 23.34 2.01
CA ASP A 124 -3.08 24.66 1.64
C ASP A 124 -2.56 25.10 0.27
N ALA A 125 -1.27 24.87 -0.02
CA ALA A 125 -0.69 25.19 -1.31
C ALA A 125 -1.03 24.18 -2.41
N SER A 126 -1.11 22.88 -2.09
CA SER A 126 -1.19 21.82 -3.11
C SER A 126 -2.64 21.42 -3.44
N TYR A 127 -3.53 21.37 -2.46
CA TYR A 127 -4.90 20.85 -2.64
C TYR A 127 -5.75 21.65 -3.63
N PRO A 128 -5.68 22.99 -3.72
CA PRO A 128 -6.48 23.75 -4.68
C PRO A 128 -6.28 23.31 -6.14
N SER A 129 -5.12 22.76 -6.48
CA SER A 129 -4.79 22.30 -7.83
C SER A 129 -4.78 20.77 -8.00
N LEU A 130 -5.05 20.00 -6.94
CA LEU A 130 -4.77 18.55 -6.90
C LEU A 130 -5.45 17.73 -8.00
N ALA A 131 -6.64 18.15 -8.46
CA ALA A 131 -7.38 17.47 -9.52
C ALA A 131 -6.93 17.86 -10.94
N GLN A 132 -5.98 18.79 -11.08
CA GLN A 132 -5.49 19.27 -12.37
C GLN A 132 -4.34 18.38 -12.87
N VAL A 133 -4.17 18.30 -14.19
CA VAL A 133 -3.12 17.48 -14.81
C VAL A 133 -1.72 18.01 -14.47
N ASP A 134 -1.60 19.32 -14.25
CA ASP A 134 -0.38 20.03 -13.89
C ASP A 134 -0.33 20.39 -12.40
N ALA A 135 -1.10 19.68 -11.56
CA ALA A 135 -1.18 19.90 -10.12
C ALA A 135 0.21 20.13 -9.51
N ARG A 136 0.34 21.28 -8.84
CA ARG A 136 1.59 21.66 -8.20
C ARG A 136 1.61 21.11 -6.79
N PHE A 137 2.62 20.30 -6.51
CA PHE A 137 2.93 19.83 -5.17
C PHE A 137 3.98 20.75 -4.55
N ARG A 138 3.69 21.29 -3.37
CA ARG A 138 4.67 22.00 -2.54
C ARG A 138 5.14 21.09 -1.41
N ASP A 139 6.44 20.81 -1.40
CA ASP A 139 7.11 20.13 -0.30
C ASP A 139 7.31 21.12 0.86
N ARG A 140 6.60 20.91 1.97
CA ARG A 140 6.68 21.77 3.16
C ARG A 140 8.00 21.66 3.93
N PHE A 141 8.78 20.59 3.73
CA PHE A 141 10.08 20.44 4.37
C PHE A 141 11.16 21.25 3.67
N THR A 142 11.09 21.35 2.33
CA THR A 142 12.13 22.00 1.52
C THR A 142 11.67 23.32 0.88
N GLY A 143 10.36 23.59 0.85
CA GLY A 143 9.75 24.68 0.11
C GLY A 143 9.70 24.48 -1.40
N ARG A 144 10.24 23.37 -1.93
CA ARG A 144 10.30 23.09 -3.36
C ARG A 144 8.89 22.85 -3.91
N VAL A 145 8.63 23.37 -5.11
CA VAL A 145 7.38 23.13 -5.84
C VAL A 145 7.69 22.34 -7.12
N PHE A 146 6.93 21.27 -7.37
CA PHE A 146 7.07 20.44 -8.57
C PHE A 146 5.73 19.82 -8.96
N THR A 147 5.62 19.35 -10.20
CA THR A 147 4.49 18.52 -10.64
C THR A 147 4.85 17.06 -10.41
N PRO A 148 4.09 16.30 -9.59
CA PRO A 148 4.34 14.88 -9.41
C PRO A 148 4.27 14.17 -10.76
N ALA A 149 5.27 13.32 -11.05
CA ALA A 149 5.21 12.49 -12.24
C ALA A 149 4.01 11.55 -12.12
N VAL A 150 3.18 11.46 -13.16
CA VAL A 150 2.21 10.37 -13.29
C VAL A 150 3.05 9.09 -13.35
N GLY A 151 2.94 8.27 -12.31
CA GLY A 151 3.73 7.05 -12.23
C GLY A 151 3.52 6.22 -13.49
N SER A 152 4.58 5.99 -14.25
CA SER A 152 4.63 4.88 -15.20
C SER A 152 4.27 3.64 -14.41
N ASP A 153 3.17 2.98 -14.77
CA ASP A 153 2.80 1.68 -14.27
C ASP A 153 4.02 0.75 -14.39
N ARG A 154 4.74 0.53 -13.27
CA ARG A 154 5.82 -0.45 -13.20
C ARG A 154 5.15 -1.81 -13.07
N THR A 155 4.53 -2.23 -14.17
CA THR A 155 4.16 -3.62 -14.40
C THR A 155 5.40 -4.46 -14.17
N VAL A 156 5.37 -5.27 -13.12
CA VAL A 156 6.35 -6.34 -12.95
C VAL A 156 6.12 -7.29 -14.12
N PRO A 157 7.11 -7.56 -15.00
CA PRO A 157 6.92 -8.52 -16.07
C PRO A 157 6.65 -9.90 -15.45
N ASN A 158 5.67 -10.58 -16.04
CA ASN A 158 5.26 -11.95 -15.74
C ASN A 158 6.40 -12.96 -15.84
#